data_AF-M9LKC2-F1
#
_entry.id   AF-M9LKC2-F1
#
_cell.length_a   1.000
_cell.length_b   1.000
_cell.length_c   1.000
_cell.angle_alpha   90.00
_cell.angle_beta   90.00
_cell.angle_gamma   90.00
#
_symmetry.space_group_name_H-M   'P 1'
#
loop_
_entity.id
_entity.type
_entity.pdbx_description
1 polymer ?
#
loop_
_entity_poly.entity_id
_entity_poly.type
_entity_poly.pdbx_seq_one_letter_code
_entity_poly.pdbx_strand_id
1 'polypeptide(L)'
;LQMSCFHPSLAMHPERMLPGCRDWNSFDGNMVSYSSIDLSTTDSKALFRSLNELLTHTHENQLNYGSSGQHLKTWVDLHSDGTFRSIYSGKEADPVSVLKEDQQFLQQKDVTSEGGLPLNIEHVVPQSYFNKREPMRGDLHHLFYCEIDCNSYRGNKVYDEVW
;
A
#
# COMPACT_ATOMS: atom_id res chain seq x y z
N LEU A 1 18.41 12.83 -6.84
CA LEU A 1 19.31 12.54 -7.99
C LEU A 1 19.38 11.03 -8.14
N GLN A 2 18.71 10.36 -9.07
CA GLN A 2 17.86 10.80 -10.19
C GLN A 2 16.84 9.68 -10.49
N MET A 3 15.60 10.14 -10.67
CA MET A 3 14.52 9.63 -11.54
C MET A 3 14.84 8.42 -12.44
N SER A 4 13.94 7.43 -12.43
CA SER A 4 13.16 6.98 -13.61
C SER A 4 12.83 5.50 -13.51
N CYS A 5 11.57 5.17 -13.23
CA CYS A 5 10.87 4.00 -13.80
C CYS A 5 9.41 4.40 -14.02
N PHE A 6 9.25 5.53 -14.72
CA PHE A 6 8.00 5.88 -15.36
C PHE A 6 7.96 5.19 -16.72
N HIS A 7 6.92 4.39 -16.90
CA HIS A 7 6.40 3.83 -18.15
C HIS A 7 7.22 2.76 -18.90
N PRO A 8 6.57 1.67 -19.35
CA PRO A 8 7.20 0.48 -19.96
C PRO A 8 7.65 0.67 -21.42
N SER A 9 7.63 1.89 -21.96
CA SER A 9 7.96 2.16 -23.37
C SER A 9 9.45 2.45 -23.64
N LEU A 10 10.27 2.65 -22.60
CA LEU A 10 11.70 2.99 -22.74
C LEU A 10 12.67 1.82 -22.45
N ALA A 11 12.14 0.61 -22.21
CA ALA A 11 12.94 -0.58 -21.86
C ALA A 11 13.58 -1.27 -23.09
N MET A 12 14.20 -0.51 -24.00
CA MET A 12 14.91 -1.07 -25.17
C MET A 12 16.35 -0.54 -25.29
N HIS A 13 17.17 -0.63 -24.24
CA HIS A 13 18.63 -0.69 -24.43
C HIS A 13 19.32 -1.50 -23.31
N PRO A 14 19.95 -2.64 -23.64
CA PRO A 14 20.37 -3.66 -22.65
C PRO A 14 21.65 -3.35 -21.87
N GLU A 15 22.34 -2.23 -22.09
CA GLU A 15 23.69 -1.99 -21.53
C GLU A 15 23.78 -0.99 -20.36
N ARG A 16 22.68 -0.66 -19.68
CA ARG A 16 22.71 0.27 -18.53
C ARG A 16 21.89 -0.19 -17.33
N MET A 17 22.13 -1.41 -16.85
CA MET A 17 21.69 -1.82 -15.53
C MET A 17 22.62 -1.26 -14.45
N LEU A 18 22.08 -0.41 -13.57
CA LEU A 18 22.76 -0.01 -12.35
C LEU A 18 22.84 -1.22 -11.39
N PRO A 19 23.94 -1.40 -10.64
CA PRO A 19 24.06 -2.48 -9.66
C PRO A 19 22.96 -2.32 -8.59
N GLY A 20 22.02 -3.27 -8.56
CA GLY A 20 20.87 -3.29 -7.65
C GLY A 20 19.50 -3.11 -8.31
N CYS A 21 19.43 -2.76 -9.60
CA CYS A 21 18.17 -2.84 -10.36
C CYS A 21 17.91 -4.29 -10.76
N ARG A 22 16.83 -4.89 -10.24
CA ARG A 22 16.35 -6.19 -10.71
C ARG A 22 15.96 -6.09 -12.18
N ASP A 23 16.34 -7.08 -12.96
CA ASP A 23 15.90 -7.21 -14.34
C ASP A 23 14.43 -7.59 -14.36
N TRP A 24 13.57 -6.67 -14.82
CA TRP A 24 12.15 -6.94 -15.00
C TRP A 24 11.88 -8.05 -16.02
N ASN A 25 12.88 -8.43 -16.84
CA ASN A 25 12.80 -9.56 -17.76
C ASN A 25 13.38 -10.86 -17.18
N SER A 26 14.04 -10.82 -16.02
CA SER A 26 14.35 -12.02 -15.25
C SER A 26 13.06 -12.46 -14.59
N PHE A 27 12.46 -13.53 -15.12
CA PHE A 27 11.33 -14.21 -14.49
C PHE A 27 11.82 -14.88 -13.21
N ASP A 28 11.99 -14.10 -12.16
CA ASP A 28 12.07 -14.58 -10.79
C ASP A 28 10.69 -15.23 -10.58
N GLY A 29 10.59 -16.56 -10.45
CA GLY A 29 9.33 -17.33 -10.44
C GLY A 29 8.27 -16.97 -9.37
N ASN A 30 8.41 -15.82 -8.71
CA ASN A 30 7.51 -15.21 -7.73
C ASN A 30 6.60 -14.10 -8.31
N MET A 31 6.54 -13.91 -9.63
CA MET A 31 5.60 -12.94 -10.21
C MET A 31 4.15 -13.43 -10.05
N VAL A 32 3.34 -12.66 -9.30
CA VAL A 32 1.92 -12.96 -9.10
C VAL A 32 1.20 -12.87 -10.45
N SER A 33 0.62 -13.98 -10.90
CA SER A 33 -0.20 -14.04 -12.10
C SER A 33 -1.58 -14.56 -11.76
N TYR A 34 -2.62 -13.82 -12.16
CA TYR A 34 -4.01 -14.26 -12.03
C TYR A 34 -4.48 -15.11 -13.23
N SER A 35 -3.59 -15.43 -14.18
CA SER A 35 -3.94 -16.16 -15.40
C SER A 35 -4.48 -17.57 -15.14
N SER A 36 -4.10 -18.20 -14.02
CA SER A 36 -4.60 -19.50 -13.59
C SER A 36 -5.90 -19.45 -12.79
N ILE A 37 -6.42 -18.26 -12.50
CA ILE A 37 -7.64 -18.07 -11.71
C ILE A 37 -8.82 -17.88 -12.65
N ASP A 38 -9.85 -18.70 -12.49
CA ASP A 38 -11.15 -18.45 -13.14
C ASP A 38 -11.89 -17.33 -12.41
N LEU A 39 -11.64 -16.09 -12.83
CA LEU A 39 -12.33 -14.91 -12.31
C LEU A 39 -13.81 -14.82 -12.75
N SER A 40 -14.23 -15.64 -13.71
CA SER A 40 -15.60 -15.65 -14.24
C SER A 40 -16.54 -16.62 -13.51
N THR A 41 -15.99 -17.45 -12.62
CA THR A 41 -16.77 -18.42 -11.86
C THR A 41 -17.85 -17.74 -11.01
N THR A 42 -19.04 -18.34 -10.99
CA THR A 42 -20.13 -17.90 -10.11
C THR A 42 -20.02 -18.50 -8.70
N ASP A 43 -19.11 -19.44 -8.47
CA ASP A 43 -18.86 -20.01 -7.14
C ASP A 43 -17.88 -19.12 -6.36
N SER A 44 -18.43 -18.21 -5.55
CA SER A 44 -17.65 -17.29 -4.73
C SER A 44 -16.71 -18.00 -3.74
N LYS A 45 -17.05 -19.22 -3.28
CA LYS A 45 -16.18 -19.97 -2.35
C LYS A 45 -15.01 -20.60 -3.07
N ALA A 46 -15.23 -21.14 -4.27
CA ALA A 46 -14.15 -21.66 -5.10
C ALA A 46 -13.18 -20.55 -5.53
N LEU A 47 -13.74 -19.39 -5.93
CA LEU A 47 -12.94 -18.21 -6.27
C LEU A 47 -12.11 -17.74 -5.08
N PHE A 48 -12.73 -17.58 -3.91
CA PHE A 48 -12.04 -17.18 -2.69
C PHE A 48 -10.88 -18.12 -2.35
N ARG A 49 -11.10 -19.45 -2.38
CA ARG A 49 -10.03 -20.42 -2.08
C ARG A 49 -8.87 -20.28 -3.05
N SER A 50 -9.16 -20.21 -4.34
CA SER A 50 -8.14 -20.13 -5.39
C SER A 50 -7.30 -18.84 -5.26
N LEU A 51 -7.95 -17.70 -5.01
CA LEU A 51 -7.26 -16.43 -4.75
C LEU A 51 -6.46 -16.47 -3.46
N ASN A 52 -7.04 -16.99 -2.38
CA ASN A 52 -6.38 -17.07 -1.09
C ASN A 52 -5.14 -17.98 -1.16
N GLU A 53 -5.23 -19.12 -1.83
CA GLU A 53 -4.10 -20.03 -2.07
C GLU A 53 -3.00 -19.32 -2.87
N LEU A 54 -3.36 -18.67 -3.99
CA LEU A 54 -2.42 -17.90 -4.81
C LEU A 54 -1.68 -16.85 -3.98
N LEU A 55 -2.43 -15.98 -3.30
CA LEU A 55 -1.85 -14.91 -2.49
C LEU A 55 -0.97 -15.46 -1.37
N THR A 56 -1.42 -16.53 -0.69
CA THR A 56 -0.68 -17.14 0.43
C THR A 56 0.68 -17.66 -0.02
N HIS A 57 0.77 -18.26 -1.21
CA HIS A 57 2.03 -18.85 -1.67
C HIS A 57 2.94 -17.85 -2.40
N THR A 58 2.42 -16.76 -2.99
CA THR A 58 3.26 -15.77 -3.69
C THR A 58 3.72 -14.60 -2.82
N HIS A 59 2.97 -14.25 -1.77
CA HIS A 59 3.30 -13.12 -0.89
C HIS A 59 4.19 -13.55 0.27
N GLU A 60 5.41 -13.95 -0.06
CA GLU A 60 6.41 -14.44 0.89
C GLU A 60 6.92 -13.34 1.83
N ASN A 61 6.91 -12.07 1.38
CA ASN A 61 7.35 -10.93 2.18
C ASN A 61 6.16 -10.23 2.85
N GLN A 62 5.83 -10.66 4.06
CA GLN A 62 4.76 -10.08 4.86
C GLN A 62 5.31 -9.00 5.79
N LEU A 63 4.92 -7.76 5.53
CA LEU A 63 5.31 -6.61 6.35
C LEU A 63 4.38 -6.49 7.55
N ASN A 64 4.94 -6.20 8.73
CA ASN A 64 4.13 -5.72 9.85
C ASN A 64 3.69 -4.27 9.59
N TYR A 65 2.61 -3.84 10.24
CA TYR A 65 2.03 -2.50 10.05
C TYR A 65 3.05 -1.35 10.14
N GLY A 66 3.96 -1.39 11.11
CA GLY A 66 5.00 -0.36 11.27
C GLY A 66 5.97 -0.29 10.09
N SER A 67 6.34 -1.42 9.51
CA SER A 67 7.20 -1.49 8.34
C SER A 67 6.44 -1.01 7.10
N SER A 68 5.20 -1.46 6.92
CA SER A 68 4.32 -1.04 5.82
C SER A 68 4.13 0.47 5.79
N GLY A 69 3.93 1.08 6.95
CA GLY A 69 3.84 2.52 7.04
C GLY A 69 5.09 3.23 6.56
N GLN A 70 6.31 2.72 6.82
CA GLN A 70 7.55 3.33 6.30
C GLN A 70 7.63 3.22 4.77
N HIS A 71 7.25 2.08 4.20
CA HIS A 71 7.21 1.90 2.75
C HIS A 71 6.19 2.85 2.08
N LEU A 72 5.03 3.02 2.71
CA LEU A 72 3.96 3.90 2.24
C LEU A 72 4.44 5.35 2.07
N LYS A 73 5.18 5.88 3.05
CA LYS A 73 5.66 7.29 3.02
C LYS A 73 6.85 7.51 2.10
N THR A 74 7.53 6.46 1.71
CA THR A 74 8.80 6.59 0.99
C THR A 74 8.61 6.42 -0.50
N TRP A 75 7.74 5.51 -0.93
CA TRP A 75 7.57 5.24 -2.36
C TRP A 75 6.28 4.53 -2.77
N VAL A 76 5.62 3.76 -1.90
CA VAL A 76 4.47 2.92 -2.35
C VAL A 76 3.29 3.76 -2.80
N ASP A 77 2.96 4.82 -2.06
CA ASP A 77 1.78 5.64 -2.32
C ASP A 77 2.12 7.00 -2.95
N LEU A 78 3.37 7.16 -3.40
CA LEU A 78 3.76 8.33 -4.17
C LEU A 78 3.16 8.26 -5.56
N HIS A 79 2.46 9.32 -5.93
CA HIS A 79 1.99 9.50 -7.27
C HIS A 79 3.13 9.82 -8.22
N SER A 80 2.74 9.81 -9.48
CA SER A 80 3.58 9.96 -10.65
C SER A 80 4.37 11.30 -10.66
N ASP A 81 3.81 12.34 -10.04
CA ASP A 81 4.45 13.66 -9.85
C ASP A 81 5.28 13.75 -8.57
N GLY A 82 5.36 12.68 -7.78
CA GLY A 82 6.05 12.62 -6.50
C GLY A 82 5.27 13.21 -5.33
N THR A 83 3.96 13.48 -5.50
CA THR A 83 3.08 13.94 -4.41
C THR A 83 2.31 12.78 -3.79
N PHE A 84 1.79 12.97 -2.58
CA PHE A 84 0.72 12.14 -2.05
C PHE A 84 -0.63 12.68 -2.48
N ARG A 85 -1.63 11.79 -2.59
CA ARG A 85 -3.02 12.19 -2.80
C ARG A 85 -3.92 11.39 -1.88
N SER A 86 -4.76 12.11 -1.13
CA SER A 86 -5.71 11.44 -0.25
C SER A 86 -6.71 10.62 -1.05
N ILE A 87 -6.93 9.37 -0.61
CA ILE A 87 -7.83 8.43 -1.29
C ILE A 87 -9.30 8.92 -1.37
N TYR A 88 -9.75 9.73 -0.41
CA TYR A 88 -11.15 10.19 -0.37
C TYR A 88 -11.33 11.63 -0.85
N SER A 89 -10.46 12.56 -0.44
CA SER A 89 -10.61 13.98 -0.77
C SER A 89 -9.96 14.33 -2.11
N GLY A 90 -9.02 13.51 -2.59
CA GLY A 90 -8.18 13.84 -3.74
C GLY A 90 -7.20 14.98 -3.49
N LYS A 91 -7.11 15.50 -2.24
CA LYS A 91 -6.20 16.58 -1.89
C LYS A 91 -4.76 16.10 -2.00
N GLU A 92 -3.96 16.92 -2.66
CA GLU A 92 -2.52 16.68 -2.81
C GLU A 92 -1.76 17.13 -1.57
N ALA A 93 -0.70 16.39 -1.25
CA ALA A 93 0.19 16.73 -0.15
C ALA A 93 1.65 16.47 -0.54
N ASP A 94 2.51 17.43 -0.23
CA ASP A 94 3.95 17.31 -0.44
C ASP A 94 4.54 16.31 0.60
N PRO A 95 5.28 15.27 0.17
CA PRO A 95 5.78 14.24 1.09
C PRO A 95 6.64 14.79 2.22
N VAL A 96 7.43 15.83 1.96
CA VAL A 96 8.31 16.44 2.98
C VAL A 96 7.48 17.14 4.05
N SER A 97 6.45 17.88 3.64
CA SER A 97 5.53 18.60 4.53
C SER A 97 4.76 17.64 5.42
N VAL A 98 4.23 16.59 4.79
CA VAL A 98 3.52 15.49 5.44
C VAL A 98 4.37 14.81 6.53
N LEU A 99 5.61 14.45 6.21
CA LEU A 99 6.54 13.86 7.18
C LEU A 99 6.89 14.81 8.35
N LYS A 100 6.97 16.12 8.09
CA LYS A 100 7.26 17.14 9.12
C LYS A 100 6.10 17.33 10.08
N GLU A 101 4.87 17.48 9.56
CA GLU A 101 3.66 17.67 10.37
C GLU A 101 3.48 16.51 11.35
N ASP A 102 3.70 15.28 10.88
CA ASP A 102 3.61 14.12 11.73
C ASP A 102 4.73 14.01 12.77
N GLN A 103 5.98 14.35 12.40
CA GLN A 103 7.10 14.41 13.36
C GLN A 103 6.79 15.40 14.49
N GLN A 104 6.16 16.53 14.17
CA GLN A 104 5.71 17.51 15.15
C GLN A 104 4.58 16.95 16.03
N PHE A 105 3.62 16.23 15.44
CA PHE A 105 2.54 15.58 16.18
C PHE A 105 3.05 14.55 17.19
N LEU A 106 4.04 13.73 16.80
CA LEU A 106 4.69 12.74 17.68
C LEU A 106 5.47 13.39 18.82
N GLN A 107 6.05 14.58 18.61
CA GLN A 107 6.76 15.32 19.67
C GLN A 107 5.81 15.98 20.68
N GLN A 108 4.56 16.27 20.26
CA GLN A 108 3.57 16.96 21.09
C GLN A 108 2.70 16.02 21.93
N LYS A 109 2.51 14.77 21.49
CA LYS A 109 1.84 13.71 22.25
C LYS A 109 2.89 12.80 22.88
N ASP A 110 3.00 12.82 24.21
CA ASP A 110 3.80 11.89 25.02
C ASP A 110 3.17 10.46 24.96
N VAL A 111 3.16 9.87 23.76
CA VAL A 111 2.39 8.67 23.43
C VAL A 111 3.33 7.58 22.95
N THR A 112 3.70 6.72 23.90
CA THR A 112 3.92 5.29 23.70
C THR A 112 2.63 4.66 23.15
N SER A 113 2.39 4.74 21.84
CA SER A 113 1.40 3.92 21.16
C SER A 113 2.12 2.95 20.24
N GLU A 114 1.97 1.67 20.55
CA GLU A 114 2.37 0.53 19.74
C GLU A 114 1.84 0.69 18.29
N GLY A 115 2.72 1.17 17.39
CA GLY A 115 2.40 1.43 15.97
C GLY A 115 2.34 2.89 15.54
N GLY A 116 2.97 3.81 16.29
CA GLY A 116 3.13 5.25 16.01
C GLY A 116 3.84 5.55 14.69
N LEU A 117 3.13 5.34 13.58
CA LEU A 117 3.54 5.82 12.29
C LEU A 117 3.22 7.31 12.23
N PRO A 118 4.20 8.15 11.84
CA PRO A 118 3.98 9.57 11.57
C PRO A 118 2.67 9.79 10.79
N LEU A 119 2.56 9.22 9.58
CA LEU A 119 1.38 9.37 8.73
C LEU A 119 0.13 8.67 9.23
N ASN A 120 -0.98 9.39 9.11
CA ASN A 120 -2.30 8.79 9.08
C ASN A 120 -2.46 7.94 7.80
N ILE A 121 -2.70 6.65 8.01
CA ILE A 121 -2.87 5.66 6.95
C ILE A 121 -4.31 5.16 7.04
N GLU A 122 -5.02 5.22 5.91
CA GLU A 122 -6.33 4.63 5.75
C GLU A 122 -6.19 3.14 5.46
N HIS A 123 -6.99 2.34 6.17
CA HIS A 123 -7.27 0.94 5.82
C HIS A 123 -8.56 0.88 5.02
N VAL A 124 -8.47 0.70 3.69
CA VAL A 124 -9.66 0.60 2.83
C VAL A 124 -10.57 -0.56 3.28
N VAL A 125 -9.99 -1.67 3.72
CA VAL A 125 -10.70 -2.68 4.51
C VAL A 125 -10.48 -2.38 5.99
N PRO A 126 -11.50 -1.93 6.76
CA PRO A 126 -11.29 -1.49 8.13
C PRO A 126 -10.60 -2.55 9.00
N GLN A 127 -9.57 -2.13 9.76
CA GLN A 127 -8.78 -3.04 10.59
C GLN A 127 -9.58 -3.85 11.63
N SER A 128 -10.78 -3.37 12.00
CA SER A 128 -11.69 -4.07 12.90
C SER A 128 -12.29 -5.33 12.27
N TYR A 129 -12.42 -5.41 10.93
CA TYR A 129 -13.03 -6.54 10.25
C TYR A 129 -12.19 -7.82 10.39
N PHE A 130 -10.89 -7.67 10.66
CA PHE A 130 -9.96 -8.76 10.84
C PHE A 130 -9.25 -8.75 12.20
N ASN A 131 -9.80 -8.03 13.18
CA ASN A 131 -9.26 -7.92 14.55
C ASN A 131 -7.81 -7.43 14.59
N LYS A 132 -7.40 -6.54 13.67
CA LYS A 132 -6.05 -5.98 13.57
C LYS A 132 -4.94 -7.03 13.45
N ARG A 133 -5.26 -8.24 12.99
CA ARG A 133 -4.30 -9.33 12.83
C ARG A 133 -3.38 -9.07 11.64
N GLU A 134 -2.10 -9.37 11.84
CA GLU A 134 -1.15 -9.52 10.73
C GLU A 134 -1.42 -10.84 9.98
N PRO A 135 -1.09 -10.93 8.68
CA PRO A 135 -0.43 -9.92 7.85
C PRO A 135 -1.38 -8.85 7.29
N MET A 136 -2.70 -9.01 7.45
CA MET A 136 -3.69 -8.10 6.86
C MET A 136 -3.50 -6.66 7.33
N ARG A 137 -3.15 -6.43 8.60
CA ARG A 137 -2.95 -5.06 9.11
C ARG A 137 -1.84 -4.31 8.38
N GLY A 138 -0.74 -4.98 8.04
CA GLY A 138 0.39 -4.43 7.29
C GLY A 138 0.36 -4.68 5.78
N ASP A 139 -0.70 -5.25 5.21
CA ASP A 139 -0.74 -5.50 3.78
C ASP A 139 -0.84 -4.18 2.99
N LEU A 140 0.21 -3.84 2.22
CA LEU A 140 0.29 -2.58 1.47
C LEU A 140 -0.81 -2.42 0.40
N HIS A 141 -1.45 -3.50 -0.05
CA HIS A 141 -2.45 -3.43 -1.12
C HIS A 141 -3.74 -2.69 -0.73
N HIS A 142 -3.97 -2.49 0.57
CA HIS A 142 -5.17 -1.79 1.06
C HIS A 142 -4.85 -0.66 2.05
N LEU A 143 -3.60 -0.18 2.04
CA LEU A 143 -3.13 0.95 2.82
C LEU A 143 -2.89 2.16 1.91
N PHE A 144 -3.47 3.30 2.28
CA PHE A 144 -3.34 4.54 1.51
C PHE A 144 -3.15 5.76 2.42
N TYR A 145 -2.56 6.82 1.89
CA TYR A 145 -2.53 8.12 2.52
C TYR A 145 -3.94 8.73 2.57
N CYS A 146 -4.26 9.33 3.71
CA CYS A 146 -5.50 10.04 3.93
C CYS A 146 -5.32 11.05 5.06
N GLU A 147 -5.96 12.21 4.98
CA GLU A 147 -5.97 13.17 6.07
C GLU A 147 -6.71 12.58 7.28
N ILE A 148 -6.28 12.98 8.49
CA ILE A 148 -6.86 12.48 9.74
C ILE A 148 -8.37 12.71 9.79
N ASP A 149 -8.84 13.88 9.36
CA ASP A 149 -10.27 14.22 9.38
C ASP A 149 -11.08 13.35 8.41
N CYS A 150 -10.55 13.10 7.20
CA CYS A 150 -11.20 12.25 6.20
C CYS A 150 -11.26 10.79 6.65
N ASN A 151 -10.15 10.23 7.15
CA ASN A 151 -10.08 8.87 7.70
C ASN A 151 -11.04 8.70 8.89
N SER A 152 -11.02 9.66 9.82
CA SER A 152 -11.91 9.64 11.00
C SER A 152 -13.38 9.72 10.62
N TYR A 153 -13.73 10.59 9.67
CA TYR A 153 -15.09 10.69 9.14
C TYR A 153 -15.54 9.42 8.42
N ARG A 154 -14.60 8.76 7.71
CA ARG A 154 -14.84 7.50 7.01
C ARG A 154 -15.21 6.40 7.99
N GLY A 155 -14.37 6.19 9.00
CA GLY A 155 -14.58 5.17 10.03
C GLY A 155 -14.55 3.74 9.47
N ASN A 156 -15.44 2.86 9.96
CA ASN A 156 -15.51 1.45 9.58
C ASN A 156 -16.82 1.06 8.86
N LYS A 157 -17.51 2.04 8.27
CA LYS A 157 -18.79 1.84 7.56
C LYS A 157 -18.59 0.96 6.34
N VAL A 158 -19.59 0.14 6.04
CA VAL A 158 -19.60 -0.69 4.82
C VAL A 158 -19.77 0.25 3.63
N TYR A 159 -19.08 -0.04 2.52
CA TYR A 159 -19.33 0.65 1.25
C TYR A 159 -20.82 0.44 0.87
N ASP A 160 -21.51 1.52 0.52
CA ASP A 160 -22.97 1.64 0.21
C ASP A 160 -23.86 2.18 1.32
N GLU A 161 -23.38 2.31 2.56
CA GLU A 161 -24.03 3.16 3.56
C GLU A 161 -23.69 4.63 3.23
N VAL A 162 -24.65 5.35 2.65
CA VAL A 162 -24.50 6.71 2.06
C VAL A 162 -23.70 7.65 2.97
N TRP A 163 -22.70 8.32 2.37
CA TRP A 163 -21.81 9.34 2.95
C TRP A 163 -22.52 10.68 3.15
#